data_AF-A0A2N5PJI2-F1
#
_entry.id   AF-A0A2N5PJI2-F1
#
_cell.length_a   1.000
_cell.length_b   1.000
_cell.length_c   1.000
_cell.angle_alpha   90.00
_cell.angle_beta   90.00
_cell.angle_gamma   90.00
#
_symmetry.space_group_name_H-M   'P 1'
#
loop_
_entity.id
_entity.type
_entity.pdbx_description
1 polymer ?
#
loop_
_entity_poly.entity_id
_entity_poly.type
_entity_poly.pdbx_seq_one_letter_code
_entity_poly.pdbx_strand_id
1 'polypeptide(L)'
;MARTANVFARVEPEVKEQAEQVLDRLGIPMSNAVGMFLRQIVLQRGIPFEMKLPAYEEPVAYGSLTKEQFNAEIEKGMEDIRAGRVYSADEVEAEIKRTVHNPYTSMTEEEMLQRLEQSREASKKGNYRNADDVISDMRGKYGL
;
A
#
# COMPACT_ATOMS: atom_id res chain seq x y z
N MET A 1 35.36 11.55 13.84
CA MET A 1 35.40 11.57 12.36
C MET A 1 33.98 11.42 11.84
N ALA A 2 33.43 12.43 11.17
CA ALA A 2 32.07 12.33 10.62
C ALA A 2 32.12 11.40 9.41
N ARG A 3 31.51 10.22 9.51
CA ARG A 3 31.33 9.32 8.36
C ARG A 3 30.19 9.88 7.51
N THR A 4 30.52 10.75 6.56
CA THR A 4 29.57 11.20 5.54
C THR A 4 29.39 10.08 4.53
N ALA A 5 28.13 9.68 4.27
CA ALA A 5 27.78 8.73 3.23
C ALA A 5 27.11 9.49 2.07
N ASN A 6 27.43 9.12 0.83
CA ASN A 6 26.82 9.72 -0.36
C ASN A 6 25.52 8.98 -0.69
N VAL A 7 24.47 9.73 -1.03
CA VAL A 7 23.17 9.20 -1.46
C VAL A 7 22.94 9.59 -2.91
N PHE A 8 22.74 8.59 -3.78
CA PHE A 8 22.39 8.79 -5.18
C PHE A 8 20.97 8.30 -5.43
N ALA A 9 20.13 9.16 -6.00
CA ALA A 9 18.75 8.83 -6.35
C ALA A 9 18.51 9.22 -7.82
N ARG A 10 17.86 8.32 -8.57
CA ARG A 10 17.35 8.64 -9.91
C ARG A 10 15.98 9.29 -9.75
N VAL A 11 15.81 10.47 -10.31
CA VAL A 11 14.57 11.26 -10.27
C VAL A 11 14.30 11.77 -11.67
N GLU A 12 13.02 11.87 -12.02
CA GLU A 12 12.60 12.49 -13.28
C GLU A 12 12.99 13.98 -13.30
N PRO A 13 13.49 14.53 -14.43
CA PRO A 13 13.95 15.90 -14.51
C PRO A 13 12.87 16.92 -14.12
N GLU A 14 11.64 16.71 -14.55
CA GLU A 14 10.50 17.59 -14.28
C GLU A 14 10.17 17.63 -12.78
N VAL A 15 10.13 16.46 -12.13
CA VAL A 15 9.89 16.35 -10.68
C VAL A 15 11.00 17.03 -9.88
N LYS A 16 12.26 16.85 -10.32
CA LYS A 16 13.41 17.51 -9.69
C LYS A 16 13.27 19.04 -9.74
N GLU A 17 12.96 19.59 -10.91
CA GLU A 17 12.83 21.04 -11.09
C GLU A 17 11.67 21.62 -10.26
N GLN A 18 10.51 20.94 -10.25
CA GLN A 18 9.37 21.33 -9.42
C GLN A 18 9.73 21.31 -7.93
N ALA A 19 10.42 20.26 -7.47
CA ALA A 19 10.85 20.17 -6.07
C ALA A 19 11.86 21.27 -5.71
N GLU A 20 12.82 21.59 -6.59
CA GLU A 20 13.78 22.69 -6.38
C GLU A 20 13.04 24.04 -6.24
N GLN A 21 12.07 24.33 -7.10
CA GLN A 21 11.29 25.57 -7.01
C GLN A 21 10.53 25.71 -5.68
N VAL A 22 9.97 24.62 -5.15
CA VAL A 22 9.27 24.64 -3.86
C VAL A 22 10.26 24.82 -2.71
N LEU A 23 11.37 24.10 -2.74
CA LEU A 23 12.38 24.14 -1.69
C LEU A 23 13.13 25.48 -1.65
N ASP A 24 13.37 26.12 -2.80
CA ASP A 24 14.00 27.43 -2.91
C ASP A 24 13.13 28.52 -2.26
N ARG A 25 11.80 28.44 -2.39
CA ARG A 25 10.88 29.34 -1.69
C ARG A 25 10.95 29.19 -0.17
N LEU A 26 11.32 28.01 0.31
CA LEU A 26 11.55 27.73 1.73
C LEU A 26 12.99 28.05 2.17
N GLY A 27 13.88 28.40 1.24
CA GLY A 27 15.30 28.63 1.51
C GLY A 27 16.06 27.35 1.88
N ILE A 28 15.56 26.18 1.48
CA ILE A 28 16.12 24.88 1.83
C ILE A 28 16.79 24.28 0.59
N PRO A 29 18.10 23.99 0.59
CA PRO A 29 18.73 23.33 -0.55
C PRO A 29 18.30 21.86 -0.62
N MET A 30 18.21 21.32 -1.85
CA MET A 30 17.76 19.93 -2.11
C MET A 30 18.47 18.88 -1.24
N SER A 31 19.78 18.96 -1.09
CA SER A 31 20.55 18.02 -0.27
C SER A 31 20.17 18.05 1.20
N ASN A 32 19.81 19.23 1.74
CA ASN A 32 19.38 19.35 3.12
C ASN A 32 17.96 18.80 3.30
N ALA A 33 17.07 19.00 2.32
CA ALA A 33 15.73 18.41 2.32
C ALA A 33 15.79 16.86 2.36
N VAL A 34 16.66 16.24 1.55
CA VAL A 34 16.91 14.79 1.60
C VAL A 34 17.42 14.36 2.97
N GLY A 35 18.34 15.13 3.56
CA GLY A 35 18.83 14.86 4.92
C GLY A 35 17.76 15.02 6.01
N MET A 36 16.83 15.96 5.85
CA MET A 36 15.67 16.11 6.75
C MET A 36 14.71 14.92 6.63
N PHE A 37 14.42 14.48 5.40
CA PHE A 37 13.59 13.30 5.14
C PHE A 37 14.16 12.03 5.82
N LEU A 38 15.45 11.76 5.66
CA LEU A 38 16.11 10.62 6.29
C LEU A 38 16.07 10.70 7.83
N ARG A 39 16.27 11.89 8.40
CA ARG A 39 16.14 12.10 9.85
C ARG A 39 14.72 11.84 10.34
N GLN A 40 13.72 12.24 9.57
CA GLN A 40 12.32 12.02 9.92
C GLN A 40 11.96 10.53 9.92
N ILE A 41 12.47 9.77 8.95
CA ILE A 41 12.32 8.30 8.92
C ILE A 41 12.89 7.67 10.19
N VAL A 42 14.10 8.09 10.60
CA VAL A 42 14.76 7.55 11.80
C VAL A 42 13.97 7.91 13.06
N LEU A 43 13.47 9.15 13.16
CA LEU A 43 12.73 9.64 14.32
C LEU A 43 11.37 8.93 14.47
N GLN A 44 10.64 8.77 13.38
CA GLN A 44 9.30 8.17 13.39
C GLN A 44 9.31 6.64 13.29
N ARG A 45 10.46 6.04 12.96
CA ARG A 45 10.58 4.61 12.61
C ARG A 45 9.57 4.20 11.53
N GLY A 46 9.33 5.08 10.56
CA GLY A 46 8.29 4.94 9.55
C GLY A 46 8.46 5.96 8.42
N ILE A 47 7.59 5.90 7.41
CA ILE A 47 7.61 6.85 6.30
C ILE A 47 6.88 8.14 6.70
N PRO A 48 7.51 9.32 6.56
CA PRO A 48 7.02 10.57 7.11
C PRO A 48 5.99 11.29 6.23
N PHE A 49 5.19 10.52 5.52
CA PHE A 49 4.04 10.98 4.77
C PHE A 49 3.02 9.84 4.71
N GLU A 50 1.75 10.18 4.56
CA GLU A 50 0.70 9.18 4.48
C GLU A 50 0.84 8.37 3.19
N MET A 51 1.05 7.06 3.33
CA MET A 51 1.03 6.13 2.19
C MET A 51 -0.42 5.74 1.89
N LYS A 52 -1.14 6.65 1.25
CA LYS A 52 -2.47 6.37 0.70
C LYS A 52 -2.30 5.82 -0.70
N LEU A 53 -2.84 4.63 -0.96
CA LEU A 53 -3.23 4.30 -2.33
C LEU A 53 -4.26 5.36 -2.76
N PRO A 54 -4.29 5.80 -4.03
CA PRO A 54 -5.42 6.59 -4.52
C PRO A 54 -6.67 5.84 -4.09
N ALA A 55 -7.50 6.51 -3.29
CA ALA A 55 -8.56 5.85 -2.55
C ALA A 55 -9.28 4.91 -3.52
N TYR A 56 -9.21 3.60 -3.24
CA TYR A 56 -10.35 2.77 -3.60
C TYR A 56 -11.50 3.49 -2.92
N GLU A 57 -12.37 4.10 -3.72
CA GLU A 57 -13.47 4.96 -3.28
C GLU A 57 -14.16 4.26 -2.11
N GLU A 58 -13.85 4.68 -0.88
CA GLU A 58 -14.55 4.16 0.28
C GLU A 58 -16.02 4.51 0.05
N PRO A 59 -16.93 3.53 0.09
CA PRO A 59 -18.34 3.80 -0.12
C PRO A 59 -18.77 4.91 0.82
N VAL A 60 -19.21 6.03 0.24
CA VAL A 60 -19.48 7.26 0.99
C VAL A 60 -20.54 6.95 2.04
N ALA A 61 -20.16 7.00 3.32
CA ALA A 61 -21.10 6.70 4.39
C ALA A 61 -22.18 7.78 4.44
N TYR A 62 -23.45 7.37 4.36
CA TYR A 62 -24.62 8.26 4.35
C TYR A 62 -24.60 9.32 5.47
N GLY A 63 -24.01 8.99 6.64
CA GLY A 63 -23.93 9.89 7.79
C GLY A 63 -22.98 11.08 7.65
N SER A 64 -22.12 11.10 6.63
CA SER A 64 -21.07 12.10 6.45
C SER A 64 -21.38 13.13 5.36
N LEU A 65 -22.47 12.95 4.62
CA LEU A 65 -22.81 13.75 3.44
C LEU A 65 -23.68 14.96 3.82
N THR A 66 -23.39 16.12 3.22
CA THR A 66 -24.36 17.22 3.21
C THR A 66 -25.54 16.87 2.31
N LYS A 67 -26.70 17.51 2.51
CA LYS A 67 -27.90 17.27 1.68
C LYS A 67 -27.63 17.44 0.19
N GLU A 68 -26.74 18.37 -0.16
CA GLU A 68 -26.36 18.65 -1.55
C GLU A 68 -25.52 17.53 -2.15
N GLN A 69 -24.53 17.03 -1.40
CA GLN A 69 -23.70 15.92 -1.84
C GLN A 69 -24.51 14.62 -1.96
N PHE A 70 -25.45 14.39 -1.03
CA PHE A 70 -26.37 13.27 -1.12
C PHE A 70 -27.25 13.32 -2.37
N ASN A 71 -27.85 14.48 -2.65
CA ASN A 71 -28.69 14.64 -3.84
C ASN A 71 -27.89 14.40 -5.14
N ALA A 72 -26.64 14.86 -5.21
CA ALA A 72 -25.78 14.64 -6.36
C ALA A 72 -25.46 13.15 -6.57
N GLU A 73 -25.19 12.39 -5.50
CA GLU A 73 -24.94 10.94 -5.61
C GLU A 73 -26.21 10.15 -5.99
N ILE A 74 -27.38 10.56 -5.49
CA ILE A 74 -28.66 9.96 -5.90
C ILE A 74 -28.96 10.22 -7.38
N GLU A 75 -28.63 11.41 -7.88
CA GLU A 75 -28.81 11.76 -9.29
C GLU A 75 -27.94 10.88 -10.21
N LYS A 76 -26.67 10.64 -9.82
CA LYS A 76 -25.79 9.68 -10.52
C LYS A 76 -26.36 8.27 -10.50
N GLY A 77 -26.85 7.80 -9.36
CA GLY A 77 -27.51 6.48 -9.26
C GLY A 77 -28.75 6.37 -10.16
N MET A 78 -29.54 7.44 -10.28
CA MET A 78 -30.69 7.50 -11.19
C MET A 78 -30.27 7.47 -12.67
N GLU A 79 -29.10 8.01 -13.01
CA GLU A 79 -28.53 7.92 -14.36
C GLU A 79 -28.01 6.52 -14.67
N ASP A 80 -27.36 5.86 -13.71
CA ASP A 80 -26.90 4.47 -13.85
C ASP A 80 -28.07 3.50 -14.07
N ILE A 81 -29.16 3.68 -13.34
CA ILE A 81 -30.41 2.93 -13.55
C ILE A 81 -30.97 3.16 -14.95
N ARG A 82 -31.04 4.42 -15.39
CA ARG A 82 -31.53 4.78 -16.75
C ARG A 82 -30.64 4.21 -17.85
N ALA A 83 -29.34 4.12 -17.63
CA ALA A 83 -28.38 3.56 -18.56
C ALA A 83 -28.28 2.02 -18.49
N GLY A 84 -29.05 1.36 -17.62
CA GLY A 84 -29.03 -0.08 -17.45
C GLY A 84 -27.78 -0.63 -16.76
N ARG A 85 -26.97 0.24 -16.12
CA ARG A 85 -25.79 -0.14 -15.32
C ARG A 85 -26.23 -0.56 -13.92
N VAL A 86 -27.02 -1.62 -13.85
CA VAL A 86 -27.56 -2.16 -12.60
C VAL A 86 -26.98 -3.56 -12.35
N TYR A 87 -26.73 -3.86 -11.08
CA TYR A 87 -26.33 -5.19 -10.64
C TYR A 87 -27.49 -5.85 -9.88
N SER A 88 -27.61 -7.17 -10.00
CA SER A 88 -28.57 -7.90 -9.18
C SER A 88 -28.12 -7.97 -7.72
N ALA A 89 -29.07 -8.12 -6.79
CA ALA A 89 -28.76 -8.22 -5.37
C ALA A 89 -27.79 -9.37 -5.06
N ASP A 90 -27.97 -10.51 -5.75
CA ASP A 90 -27.14 -11.71 -5.58
C ASP A 90 -25.69 -11.49 -6.04
N GLU A 91 -25.47 -10.75 -7.13
CA GLU A 91 -24.14 -10.39 -7.63
C GLU A 91 -23.41 -9.43 -6.69
N VAL A 92 -24.14 -8.44 -6.15
CA VAL A 92 -23.59 -7.49 -5.18
C VAL A 92 -23.23 -8.20 -3.87
N GLU A 93 -24.07 -9.12 -3.40
CA GLU A 93 -23.80 -9.91 -2.20
C GLU A 93 -22.56 -10.80 -2.37
N ALA A 94 -22.39 -11.41 -3.55
CA ALA A 94 -21.21 -12.21 -3.86
C ALA A 94 -19.92 -11.37 -3.87
N GLU A 95 -19.95 -10.16 -4.44
CA GLU A 95 -18.79 -9.27 -4.50
C GLU A 95 -18.45 -8.69 -3.11
N ILE A 96 -19.44 -8.35 -2.28
CA ILE A 96 -19.21 -7.88 -0.89
C ILE A 96 -18.57 -8.99 -0.04
N LYS A 97 -18.95 -10.24 -0.24
CA LYS A 97 -18.36 -11.41 0.45
C LYS A 97 -16.99 -11.79 -0.10
N ARG A 98 -16.57 -11.22 -1.23
CA ARG A 98 -15.24 -11.43 -1.79
C ARG A 98 -14.23 -10.67 -0.95
N THR A 99 -13.77 -11.32 0.11
CA THR A 99 -12.79 -10.78 1.05
C THR A 99 -11.59 -10.22 0.28
N VAL A 100 -11.36 -8.91 0.42
CA VAL A 100 -10.13 -8.25 0.01
C VAL A 100 -9.00 -8.97 0.75
N HIS A 101 -8.23 -9.80 0.04
CA HIS A 101 -7.10 -10.51 0.61
C HIS A 101 -6.02 -9.49 0.99
N ASN A 102 -6.08 -8.98 2.21
CA ASN A 102 -5.02 -8.16 2.76
C ASN A 102 -3.94 -9.10 3.34
N PRO A 103 -2.74 -9.14 2.75
CA PRO A 103 -1.66 -10.04 3.17
C PRO A 103 -1.12 -9.74 4.59
N TYR A 104 -1.56 -8.64 5.22
CA TYR A 104 -1.15 -8.22 6.56
C TYR A 104 -2.23 -8.36 7.63
N THR A 105 -3.37 -8.98 7.31
CA THR A 105 -4.40 -9.26 8.32
C THR A 105 -3.86 -10.29 9.32
N SER A 106 -3.98 -10.02 10.62
CA SER A 106 -3.60 -10.97 11.67
C SER A 106 -4.44 -12.24 11.53
N MET A 107 -3.78 -13.36 11.26
CA MET A 107 -4.41 -14.66 11.12
C MET A 107 -4.86 -15.18 12.49
N THR A 108 -6.00 -15.86 12.56
CA THR A 108 -6.50 -16.47 13.80
C THR A 108 -5.67 -17.71 14.18
N GLU A 109 -5.77 -18.15 15.44
CA GLU A 109 -5.05 -19.34 15.93
C GLU A 109 -5.43 -20.61 15.15
N GLU A 110 -6.71 -20.77 14.79
CA GLU A 110 -7.19 -21.91 14.01
C GLU A 110 -6.58 -21.94 12.59
N GLU A 111 -6.54 -20.79 11.92
CA GLU A 111 -5.93 -20.66 10.59
C GLU A 111 -4.40 -20.90 10.63
N MET A 112 -3.71 -20.47 11.69
CA MET A 112 -2.29 -20.79 11.94
C MET A 112 -2.07 -22.30 12.06
N LEU A 113 -2.89 -22.97 12.86
CA LEU A 113 -2.80 -24.42 13.07
C LEU A 113 -3.06 -25.19 11.77
N GLN A 114 -4.04 -24.77 10.99
CA GLN A 114 -4.36 -25.39 9.70
C GLN A 114 -3.19 -25.27 8.71
N ARG A 115 -2.53 -24.11 8.63
CA ARG A 115 -1.33 -23.95 7.78
C ARG A 115 -0.14 -24.77 8.26
N LEU A 116 0.06 -24.91 9.58
CA LEU A 116 1.11 -25.75 10.14
C LEU A 116 0.88 -27.23 9.79
N GLU A 117 -0.37 -27.69 9.83
CA GLU A 117 -0.73 -29.04 9.41
C GLU A 117 -0.48 -29.27 7.91
N GLN A 118 -0.89 -28.31 7.06
CA GLN A 118 -0.58 -28.35 5.63
C GLN A 118 0.93 -28.36 5.36
N SER A 119 1.71 -27.57 6.10
CA SER A 119 3.17 -27.55 5.98
C SER A 119 3.80 -28.89 6.41
N ARG A 120 3.24 -29.56 7.43
CA ARG A 120 3.68 -30.89 7.86
C ARG A 120 3.40 -31.94 6.78
N GLU A 121 2.22 -31.92 6.18
CA GLU A 121 1.85 -32.81 5.08
C GLU A 121 2.68 -32.57 3.81
N ALA A 122 2.97 -31.31 3.49
CA ALA A 122 3.86 -30.95 2.37
C ALA A 122 5.29 -31.44 2.61
N SER A 123 5.80 -31.31 3.84
CA SER A 123 7.12 -31.82 4.22
C SER A 123 7.20 -33.36 4.10
N LYS A 124 6.16 -34.08 4.53
CA LYS A 124 6.07 -35.55 4.34
C LYS A 124 6.09 -35.95 2.86
N LYS A 125 5.57 -35.09 1.96
CA LYS A 125 5.62 -35.27 0.50
C LYS A 125 6.95 -34.85 -0.13
N GLY A 126 7.93 -34.43 0.67
CA GLY A 126 9.23 -33.95 0.19
C GLY A 126 9.21 -32.52 -0.38
N ASN A 127 8.10 -31.79 -0.26
CA ASN A 127 7.98 -30.41 -0.72
C ASN A 127 8.55 -29.45 0.34
N TYR A 128 9.87 -29.48 0.51
CA TYR A 128 10.61 -28.50 1.31
C TYR A 128 11.79 -27.96 0.51
N ARG A 129 12.21 -26.72 0.80
CA ARG A 129 13.43 -26.13 0.23
C ARG A 129 14.56 -26.24 1.25
N ASN A 130 15.76 -26.57 0.78
CA ASN A 130 16.94 -26.57 1.63
C ASN A 130 17.27 -25.13 2.09
N ALA A 131 17.67 -24.99 3.35
CA ALA A 131 17.98 -23.68 3.94
C ALA A 131 19.15 -22.98 3.22
N ASP A 132 20.17 -23.72 2.81
CA ASP A 132 21.35 -23.17 2.13
C ASP A 132 20.97 -22.62 0.75
N ASP A 133 20.09 -23.32 0.02
CA ASP A 133 19.56 -22.87 -1.27
C ASP A 133 18.73 -21.58 -1.13
N VAL A 134 17.92 -21.49 -0.07
CA VAL A 134 17.11 -20.30 0.23
C VAL A 134 18.01 -19.12 0.60
N ILE A 135 19.04 -19.34 1.42
CA ILE A 135 19.99 -18.29 1.82
C ILE A 135 20.78 -17.78 0.62
N SER A 136 21.23 -18.68 -0.26
CA SER A 136 21.92 -18.32 -1.51
C SER A 136 21.04 -17.47 -2.43
N ASP A 137 19.79 -17.90 -2.64
CA ASP A 137 18.79 -17.19 -3.45
C ASP A 137 18.49 -15.79 -2.87
N MET A 138 18.36 -15.69 -1.54
CA MET A 138 18.15 -14.41 -0.85
C MET A 138 19.35 -13.47 -0.96
N ARG A 139 20.59 -13.97 -0.84
CA ARG A 139 21.81 -13.17 -1.05
C ARG A 139 21.92 -12.68 -2.48
N GLY A 140 21.61 -13.52 -3.47
CA GLY A 140 21.58 -13.13 -4.88
C GLY A 140 20.51 -12.08 -5.18
N LYS A 141 19.31 -12.25 -4.63
CA LYS A 141 18.16 -11.36 -4.90
C LYS A 141 18.26 -10.01 -4.21
N TYR A 142 18.80 -9.96 -2.99
CA TYR A 142 18.85 -8.74 -2.17
C TYR A 142 20.27 -8.17 -1.97
N GLY A 143 21.30 -8.77 -2.57
CA GLY A 143 22.68 -8.28 -2.51
C GLY A 143 23.30 -8.30 -1.10
N LEU A 144 22.90 -9.29 -0.28
CA LEU A 144 23.35 -9.49 1.10
C LEU A 144 24.66 -10.28 1.20
#